data_AF-A0A6P8WFU7-F1
#
_entry.id   AF-A0A6P8WFU7-F1
#
_cell.length_a   1.000
_cell.length_b   1.000
_cell.length_c   1.000
_cell.angle_alpha   90.00
_cell.angle_beta   90.00
_cell.angle_gamma   90.00
#
_symmetry.space_group_name_H-M   'P 1'
#
loop_
_entity.id
_entity.type
_entity.pdbx_description
1 polymer ?
#
loop_
_entity_poly.entity_id
_entity_poly.type
_entity_poly.pdbx_seq_one_letter_code
_entity_poly.pdbx_strand_id
1 'polypeptide(L)'
;MQPYTIPLTVGVITGIVGFIMGALLQQDASYRGIQNAMETDPYIFQSRQQIYGALRLVGRQRNVRSNNAELDDNAVSHAEHQVTIHRSSGDHSCVSQDTEDSVFSNYVRWFQTNMQAVTMFFTFSLGDEPNALCPEHGTHVATLMKYGFPGLADIHVYRNFVLSYDRRNRIAHWVCEHLDGDCLLQENEGATATATTAQKQYELNVDSSIPLMFRASPRDYQNTDWMAGHMASPYNYTCDERNFIETYLMPNIAPVSRGLKSQIWSRLENYVRELAIKCGSVYVYTGPLFMPQRITFRNWAIRHQVIGMNTVAVPTHYFKVIIAECRNKEQFPYVEGYVVPNVDVDRNLELSSFLSDIRDIEHFAGLKFFDGVRWPHLHHNNAV
;
A
#
# COMPACT_ATOMS: atom_id res chain seq x y z
N MET A 1 2.90 51.61 -46.07
CA MET A 1 2.65 51.01 -44.74
C MET A 1 3.72 49.95 -44.52
N GLN A 2 4.47 49.98 -43.42
CA GLN A 2 5.35 48.87 -43.03
C GLN A 2 4.58 47.98 -42.03
N PRO A 3 4.73 46.65 -42.08
CA PRO A 3 4.10 45.75 -41.11
C PRO A 3 4.79 45.87 -39.75
N TYR A 4 4.01 45.90 -38.67
CA TYR A 4 4.54 45.81 -37.30
C TYR A 4 5.01 44.38 -37.01
N THR A 5 6.30 44.11 -37.20
CA THR A 5 6.93 42.89 -36.71
C THR A 5 7.09 42.99 -35.19
N ILE A 6 6.18 42.37 -34.45
CA ILE A 6 6.33 42.16 -33.00
C ILE A 6 7.64 41.40 -32.77
N PRO A 7 8.59 41.92 -31.97
CA PRO A 7 9.87 41.24 -31.76
C PRO A 7 9.63 39.91 -31.04
N LEU A 8 10.24 38.84 -31.56
CA LEU A 8 10.02 37.45 -31.13
C LEU A 8 10.17 37.25 -29.61
N THR A 9 11.05 38.03 -28.99
CA THR A 9 11.31 38.06 -27.55
C THR A 9 10.07 38.38 -26.71
N VAL A 10 9.19 39.28 -27.16
CA VAL A 10 7.98 39.66 -26.43
C VAL A 10 6.99 38.50 -26.37
N GLY A 11 6.83 37.74 -27.46
CA GLY A 11 5.97 36.56 -27.51
C GLY A 11 6.48 35.40 -26.63
N VAL A 12 7.80 35.23 -26.53
CA VAL A 12 8.40 34.23 -25.62
C VAL A 12 8.19 34.63 -24.16
N ILE A 13 8.35 35.91 -23.81
CA ILE A 13 8.15 36.41 -22.44
C ILE A 13 6.69 36.27 -22.02
N THR A 14 5.72 36.66 -22.86
CA THR A 14 4.30 36.50 -22.52
C THR A 14 3.89 35.04 -22.43
N GLY A 15 4.44 34.16 -23.26
CA GLY A 15 4.24 32.71 -23.15
C GLY A 15 4.73 32.14 -21.81
N ILE A 16 5.95 32.49 -21.37
CA ILE A 16 6.51 32.04 -20.09
C ILE A 16 5.71 32.58 -18.91
N VAL A 17 5.32 33.86 -18.93
CA VAL A 17 4.50 34.47 -17.87
C VAL A 17 3.11 33.81 -17.80
N GLY A 18 2.48 33.55 -18.94
CA GLY A 18 1.20 32.84 -19.01
C GLY A 18 1.28 31.41 -18.46
N PHE A 19 2.36 30.69 -18.80
CA PHE A 19 2.61 29.33 -18.31
C PHE A 19 2.82 29.29 -16.78
N ILE A 20 3.66 30.19 -16.23
CA ILE A 20 3.89 30.29 -14.79
C ILE A 20 2.60 30.67 -14.05
N MET A 21 1.81 31.60 -14.59
CA MET A 21 0.56 32.03 -13.97
C MET A 21 -0.50 30.91 -14.00
N GLY A 22 -0.58 30.15 -15.10
CA GLY A 22 -1.41 28.94 -15.19
C GLY A 22 -1.00 27.85 -14.19
N ALA A 23 0.31 27.58 -14.05
CA ALA A 23 0.82 26.61 -13.08
C ALA A 23 0.52 27.03 -11.63
N LEU A 24 0.62 28.32 -11.29
CA LEU A 24 0.25 28.85 -9.97
C LEU A 24 -1.25 28.74 -9.69
N LEU A 25 -2.11 28.98 -10.68
CA LEU A 25 -3.56 28.78 -10.55
C LEU A 25 -3.91 27.29 -10.38
N GLN A 26 -3.27 26.39 -11.11
CA GLN A 26 -3.43 24.95 -10.96
C GLN A 26 -2.97 24.46 -9.57
N GLN A 27 -1.90 25.05 -9.04
CA GLN A 27 -1.41 24.77 -7.69
C GLN A 27 -2.37 25.28 -6.59
N ASP A 28 -2.95 26.47 -6.72
CA ASP A 28 -3.95 27.00 -5.78
C ASP A 28 -5.25 26.18 -5.82
N ALA A 29 -5.74 25.83 -7.02
CA ALA A 29 -6.91 24.96 -7.17
C ALA A 29 -6.68 23.57 -6.53
N SER A 30 -5.50 22.98 -6.74
CA SER A 30 -5.11 21.72 -6.10
C SER A 30 -5.03 21.85 -4.57
N TYR A 31 -4.41 22.92 -4.07
CA TYR A 31 -4.30 23.19 -2.63
C TYR A 31 -5.68 23.30 -1.96
N ARG A 32 -6.61 24.07 -2.55
CA ARG A 32 -7.98 24.23 -2.02
C ARG A 32 -8.78 22.92 -2.07
N GLY A 33 -8.62 22.12 -3.13
CA GLY A 33 -9.23 20.80 -3.24
C GLY A 33 -8.74 19.85 -2.13
N ILE A 34 -7.44 19.87 -1.84
CA ILE A 34 -6.84 19.10 -0.74
C ILE A 34 -7.34 19.61 0.62
N GLN A 35 -7.40 20.92 0.84
CA GLN A 35 -7.89 21.50 2.10
C GLN A 35 -9.37 21.12 2.37
N ASN A 36 -10.24 21.21 1.36
CA ASN A 36 -11.65 20.81 1.50
C ASN A 36 -11.82 19.30 1.81
N ALA A 37 -10.93 18.46 1.29
CA ALA A 37 -10.87 17.02 1.62
C ALA A 37 -10.31 16.76 3.04
N MET A 38 -9.43 17.62 3.56
CA MET A 38 -8.92 17.55 4.93
C MET A 38 -9.94 18.01 5.98
N GLU A 39 -10.76 19.01 5.64
CA GLU A 39 -11.82 19.52 6.52
C GLU A 39 -13.04 18.58 6.58
N THR A 40 -13.16 17.64 5.64
CA THR A 40 -14.22 16.62 5.59
C THR A 40 -13.81 15.22 6.06
N ASP A 41 -12.51 14.85 5.99
CA ASP A 41 -12.00 13.56 6.49
C ASP A 41 -10.77 13.70 7.45
N PRO A 42 -10.95 13.49 8.76
CA PRO A 42 -9.87 13.48 9.74
C PRO A 42 -8.75 12.45 9.48
N TYR A 43 -9.04 11.34 8.79
CA TYR A 43 -8.05 10.30 8.48
C TYR A 43 -7.08 10.74 7.36
N ILE A 44 -7.58 11.49 6.38
CA ILE A 44 -6.75 12.09 5.31
C ILE A 44 -5.76 13.11 5.90
N PHE A 45 -6.18 13.85 6.95
CA PHE A 45 -5.30 14.80 7.64
C PHE A 45 -4.13 14.10 8.36
N GLN A 46 -4.40 13.04 9.14
CA GLN A 46 -3.36 12.33 9.91
C GLN A 46 -2.38 11.57 9.01
N SER A 47 -2.88 10.86 7.99
CA SER A 47 -2.06 10.03 7.10
C SER A 47 -1.10 10.83 6.21
N ARG A 48 -1.41 12.10 5.89
CA ARG A 48 -0.66 12.89 4.88
C ARG A 48 0.39 13.86 5.41
N GLN A 49 0.62 13.97 6.73
CA GLN A 49 1.69 14.86 7.23
C GLN A 49 3.09 14.53 6.67
N GLN A 50 3.36 13.27 6.33
CA GLN A 50 4.63 12.85 5.71
C GLN A 50 4.84 13.46 4.31
N ILE A 51 3.75 13.71 3.57
CA ILE A 51 3.81 14.30 2.22
C ILE A 51 4.30 15.75 2.29
N TYR A 52 3.90 16.51 3.30
CA TYR A 52 4.39 17.88 3.53
C TYR A 52 5.86 17.95 3.95
N GLY A 53 6.42 16.85 4.47
CA GLY A 53 7.86 16.70 4.65
C GLY A 53 8.62 16.71 3.32
N ALA A 54 8.13 15.95 2.33
CA ALA A 54 8.70 15.88 0.99
C ALA A 54 8.44 17.13 0.13
N LEU A 55 7.23 17.73 0.24
CA LEU A 55 6.85 18.93 -0.52
C LEU A 55 7.45 20.24 0.02
N ARG A 56 8.28 20.21 1.07
CA ARG A 56 8.86 21.40 1.71
C ARG A 56 9.95 22.13 0.89
N LEU A 57 10.09 21.80 -0.40
CA LEU A 57 11.12 22.29 -1.32
C LEU A 57 11.03 23.80 -1.62
N VAL A 58 9.89 24.45 -1.38
CA VAL A 58 9.70 25.91 -1.50
C VAL A 58 9.15 26.49 -0.20
N GLY A 59 9.94 26.41 0.88
CA GLY A 59 9.49 26.73 2.25
C GLY A 59 10.54 27.49 3.08
N ARG A 60 10.93 28.69 2.61
CA ARG A 60 11.92 29.62 3.22
C ARG A 60 12.02 29.50 4.75
N GLN A 61 13.13 28.93 5.25
CA GLN A 61 13.47 28.99 6.68
C GLN A 61 13.61 30.45 7.11
N ARG A 62 12.62 30.97 7.85
CA ARG A 62 12.85 32.07 8.78
C ARG A 62 13.57 31.48 9.99
N ASN A 63 14.86 31.73 10.10
CA ASN A 63 15.60 31.47 11.33
C ASN A 63 14.98 32.33 12.44
N VAL A 64 14.17 31.70 13.30
CA VAL A 64 13.79 32.26 14.59
C VAL A 64 15.05 32.27 15.43
N ARG A 65 15.67 33.46 15.54
CA ARG A 65 16.92 33.67 16.25
C ARG A 65 16.68 33.47 17.74
N SER A 66 16.95 32.27 18.23
CA SER A 66 16.92 31.99 19.66
C SER A 66 18.05 32.75 20.35
N ASN A 67 17.70 33.87 20.99
CA ASN A 67 18.61 34.64 21.82
C ASN A 67 18.67 34.00 23.21
N ASN A 68 19.48 32.96 23.37
CA ASN A 68 20.03 32.58 24.68
C ASN A 68 21.52 32.92 24.67
N ALA A 69 21.95 33.73 25.62
CA ALA A 69 23.34 34.17 25.76
C ALA A 69 23.79 33.93 27.20
N GLU A 70 24.58 32.87 27.38
CA GLU A 70 25.44 32.57 28.52
C GLU A 70 26.54 31.67 27.91
N LEU A 71 27.78 32.15 27.78
CA LEU A 71 28.79 32.31 28.83
C LEU A 71 29.25 30.96 29.39
N ASP A 72 30.26 30.37 28.74
CA ASP A 72 31.46 29.97 29.48
C ASP A 72 32.69 29.95 28.54
N ASP A 73 33.80 30.51 29.01
CA ASP A 73 35.12 30.43 28.36
C ASP A 73 35.94 29.33 29.04
N ASN A 74 36.68 28.50 28.29
CA ASN A 74 38.02 27.98 28.66
C ASN A 74 38.62 27.01 27.61
N ALA A 75 39.31 27.58 26.62
CA ALA A 75 40.68 27.31 26.15
C ALA A 75 41.36 25.89 26.17
N VAL A 76 42.44 25.81 25.36
CA VAL A 76 43.63 24.90 25.47
C VAL A 76 43.70 23.59 24.61
N SER A 77 43.91 23.78 23.29
CA SER A 77 45.08 23.28 22.50
C SER A 77 45.25 21.81 22.00
N HIS A 78 46.12 21.69 20.97
CA HIS A 78 46.74 20.50 20.32
C HIS A 78 45.81 19.56 19.51
N ALA A 79 45.97 19.34 18.18
CA ALA A 79 47.07 18.76 17.37
C ALA A 79 47.12 17.20 17.43
N GLU A 80 47.39 16.40 16.39
CA GLU A 80 47.76 16.58 14.95
C GLU A 80 46.67 16.00 13.99
N HIS A 81 46.62 16.11 12.66
CA HIS A 81 47.54 16.45 11.54
C HIS A 81 48.29 15.28 10.82
N GLN A 82 48.62 15.46 9.52
CA GLN A 82 49.25 14.48 8.56
C GLN A 82 48.36 13.26 8.15
N VAL A 83 48.50 12.58 6.99
CA VAL A 83 49.29 12.68 5.72
C VAL A 83 48.58 11.78 4.66
N THR A 84 48.69 11.88 3.33
CA THR A 84 48.88 12.97 2.33
C THR A 84 48.59 12.38 0.93
N ILE A 85 48.08 13.16 -0.04
CA ILE A 85 47.82 12.69 -1.43
C ILE A 85 49.09 12.73 -2.29
N HIS A 86 49.34 11.68 -3.08
CA HIS A 86 50.46 11.63 -4.03
C HIS A 86 50.20 12.44 -5.30
N ARG A 87 51.26 13.08 -5.81
CA ARG A 87 51.24 14.02 -6.95
C ARG A 87 52.03 13.45 -8.13
N SER A 88 51.60 13.73 -9.35
CA SER A 88 52.41 13.62 -10.57
C SER A 88 52.07 14.78 -11.52
N SER A 89 52.97 15.10 -12.45
CA SER A 89 53.06 16.40 -13.12
C SER A 89 53.13 16.30 -14.65
N GLY A 90 52.68 17.37 -15.33
CA GLY A 90 52.93 17.62 -16.75
C GLY A 90 52.66 19.08 -17.08
N ASP A 91 53.66 19.80 -17.59
CA ASP A 91 53.57 21.23 -17.90
C ASP A 91 52.97 21.49 -19.29
N HIS A 92 52.19 22.57 -19.44
CA HIS A 92 52.69 23.83 -19.98
C HIS A 92 51.60 24.93 -20.05
N SER A 93 52.05 26.19 -20.16
CA SER A 93 51.25 27.41 -20.10
C SER A 93 50.57 27.81 -21.42
N CYS A 94 49.38 28.42 -21.37
CA CYS A 94 49.25 29.87 -21.64
C CYS A 94 47.84 30.47 -21.43
N VAL A 95 47.82 31.77 -21.12
CA VAL A 95 46.72 32.76 -21.26
C VAL A 95 45.37 32.47 -20.58
N SER A 96 45.01 33.36 -19.65
CA SER A 96 43.68 33.51 -19.06
C SER A 96 42.69 34.22 -19.98
N GLN A 97 41.47 33.69 -20.10
CA GLN A 97 40.27 34.48 -20.39
C GLN A 97 39.10 33.96 -19.55
N ASP A 98 38.81 34.66 -18.45
CA ASP A 98 37.64 34.39 -17.63
C ASP A 98 36.37 34.84 -18.36
N THR A 99 35.65 33.89 -18.96
CA THR A 99 34.24 34.08 -19.28
C THR A 99 33.41 33.61 -18.09
N GLU A 100 32.93 34.55 -17.26
CA GLU A 100 31.95 34.24 -16.23
C GLU A 100 30.69 33.65 -16.89
N ASP A 101 30.53 32.33 -16.82
CA ASP A 101 29.42 31.61 -17.45
C ASP A 101 28.14 31.91 -16.63
N SER A 102 27.44 32.96 -17.06
CA SER A 102 26.29 33.57 -16.36
C SER A 102 25.34 32.53 -15.76
N VAL A 103 24.78 32.83 -14.58
CA VAL A 103 23.75 31.98 -13.95
C VAL A 103 22.62 31.65 -14.94
N PHE A 104 22.33 32.55 -15.89
CA PHE A 104 21.37 32.31 -16.96
C PHE A 104 21.81 31.29 -18.01
N SER A 105 23.08 31.26 -18.45
CA SER A 105 23.56 30.26 -19.42
C SER A 105 23.55 28.86 -18.78
N ASN A 106 23.95 28.76 -17.51
CA ASN A 106 23.88 27.52 -16.74
C ASN A 106 22.44 27.07 -16.47
N TYR A 107 21.50 27.99 -16.20
CA TYR A 107 20.08 27.66 -16.07
C TYR A 107 19.46 27.19 -17.39
N VAL A 108 19.77 27.85 -18.51
CA VAL A 108 19.31 27.42 -19.85
C VAL A 108 19.90 26.06 -20.22
N ARG A 109 21.19 25.82 -19.97
CA ARG A 109 21.86 24.54 -20.20
C ARG A 109 21.22 23.43 -19.34
N TRP A 110 20.97 23.69 -18.06
CA TRP A 110 20.23 22.76 -17.17
C TRP A 110 18.82 22.46 -17.68
N PHE A 111 18.07 23.48 -18.12
CA PHE A 111 16.72 23.32 -18.62
C PHE A 111 16.70 22.53 -19.94
N GLN A 112 17.67 22.75 -20.84
CA GLN A 112 17.85 21.98 -22.08
C GLN A 112 18.18 20.51 -21.80
N THR A 113 19.11 20.23 -20.88
CA THR A 113 19.47 18.85 -20.51
C THR A 113 18.31 18.11 -19.82
N ASN A 114 17.56 18.79 -18.95
CA ASN A 114 16.41 18.21 -18.26
C ASN A 114 15.10 18.33 -19.05
N MET A 115 15.12 18.87 -20.26
CA MET A 115 13.90 19.14 -21.03
C MET A 115 13.08 17.86 -21.28
N GLN A 116 13.73 16.70 -21.42
CA GLN A 116 13.03 15.42 -21.52
C GLN A 116 12.30 15.02 -20.23
N ALA A 117 12.88 15.26 -19.05
CA ALA A 117 12.22 14.97 -17.77
C ALA A 117 11.11 15.97 -17.46
N VAL A 118 11.32 17.25 -17.78
CA VAL A 118 10.31 18.31 -17.69
C VAL A 118 9.16 18.05 -18.65
N THR A 119 9.45 17.70 -19.92
CA THR A 119 8.44 17.29 -20.90
C THR A 119 7.71 16.03 -20.43
N MET A 120 8.37 15.00 -19.91
CA MET A 120 7.67 13.83 -19.34
C MET A 120 6.67 14.21 -18.25
N PHE A 121 7.05 15.11 -17.33
CA PHE A 121 6.15 15.61 -16.27
C PHE A 121 4.92 16.34 -16.84
N PHE A 122 5.09 17.12 -17.92
CA PHE A 122 3.98 17.85 -18.54
C PHE A 122 3.18 17.04 -19.56
N THR A 123 3.76 16.03 -20.24
CA THR A 123 2.99 15.07 -21.05
C THR A 123 2.15 14.13 -20.18
N PHE A 124 2.59 13.82 -18.96
CA PHE A 124 1.73 13.17 -17.96
C PHE A 124 0.52 14.02 -17.54
N SER A 125 0.46 15.30 -17.95
CA SER A 125 -0.67 16.21 -17.77
C SER A 125 -1.40 16.57 -19.07
N LEU A 126 -0.97 16.04 -20.22
CA LEU A 126 -1.54 16.34 -21.54
C LEU A 126 -1.43 15.13 -22.49
N GLY A 127 -2.53 14.38 -22.61
CA GLY A 127 -2.75 13.44 -23.72
C GLY A 127 -2.68 11.96 -23.38
N ASP A 128 -3.72 11.46 -22.71
CA ASP A 128 -4.66 10.60 -23.43
C ASP A 128 -6.08 10.87 -22.87
N GLU A 129 -7.12 10.82 -23.71
CA GLU A 129 -8.48 10.72 -23.18
C GLU A 129 -8.66 9.30 -22.63
N PRO A 130 -9.11 9.12 -21.38
CA PRO A 130 -9.43 7.79 -20.88
C PRO A 130 -10.69 7.30 -21.61
N ASN A 131 -10.49 6.38 -22.58
CA ASN A 131 -11.57 5.53 -23.13
C ASN A 131 -12.44 5.05 -21.97
N ALA A 132 -13.69 5.53 -21.93
CA ALA A 132 -14.43 5.80 -20.70
C ALA A 132 -14.21 4.80 -19.55
N LEU A 133 -13.25 5.11 -18.67
CA LEU A 133 -13.12 4.46 -17.36
C LEU A 133 -14.35 4.86 -16.55
N CYS A 134 -15.26 3.89 -16.32
CA CYS A 134 -16.49 4.12 -15.59
C CYS A 134 -16.20 4.78 -14.23
N PRO A 135 -16.89 5.87 -13.85
CA PRO A 135 -16.55 6.63 -12.65
C PRO A 135 -16.65 5.81 -11.35
N GLU A 136 -17.41 4.70 -11.37
CA GLU A 136 -17.43 3.68 -10.30
C GLU A 136 -16.05 3.12 -9.95
N HIS A 137 -15.13 2.97 -10.90
CA HIS A 137 -13.86 2.30 -10.64
C HIS A 137 -12.93 3.12 -9.73
N GLY A 138 -12.97 4.44 -9.85
CA GLY A 138 -12.20 5.35 -8.98
C GLY A 138 -12.78 5.46 -7.58
N THR A 139 -14.11 5.52 -7.44
CA THR A 139 -14.78 5.52 -6.14
C THR A 139 -14.63 4.17 -5.43
N HIS A 140 -14.73 3.05 -6.16
CA HIS A 140 -14.60 1.71 -5.62
C HIS A 140 -13.25 1.48 -4.92
N VAL A 141 -12.13 1.81 -5.57
CA VAL A 141 -10.79 1.67 -4.95
C VAL A 141 -10.62 2.59 -3.75
N ALA A 142 -11.19 3.81 -3.80
CA ALA A 142 -11.17 4.73 -2.67
C ALA A 142 -11.97 4.20 -1.46
N THR A 143 -13.10 3.52 -1.70
CA THR A 143 -13.86 2.81 -0.66
C THR A 143 -13.03 1.68 -0.08
N LEU A 144 -12.61 0.68 -0.87
CA LEU A 144 -11.88 -0.49 -0.37
C LEU A 144 -10.61 -0.12 0.40
N MET A 145 -9.87 0.86 -0.12
CA MET A 145 -8.55 1.25 0.40
C MET A 145 -8.63 2.47 1.33
N LYS A 146 -9.78 2.69 1.98
CA LYS A 146 -10.01 3.76 2.97
C LYS A 146 -8.91 3.86 4.03
N TYR A 147 -8.45 2.72 4.55
CA TYR A 147 -7.35 2.68 5.54
C TYR A 147 -5.94 2.67 4.92
N GLY A 148 -5.82 2.68 3.60
CA GLY A 148 -4.56 2.77 2.87
C GLY A 148 -4.01 1.42 2.40
N PHE A 149 -2.93 1.48 1.62
CA PHE A 149 -2.26 0.32 1.03
C PHE A 149 -1.12 -0.16 1.96
N PRO A 150 -1.15 -1.41 2.46
CA PRO A 150 -0.12 -1.91 3.36
C PRO A 150 1.28 -2.03 2.75
N GLY A 151 1.35 -2.07 1.41
CA GLY A 151 2.55 -1.96 0.58
C GLY A 151 2.13 -1.73 -0.87
N LEU A 152 3.03 -1.23 -1.72
CA LEU A 152 2.72 -0.81 -3.10
C LEU A 152 3.32 -1.72 -4.19
N ALA A 153 3.74 -2.94 -3.84
CA ALA A 153 4.25 -3.90 -4.82
C ALA A 153 3.11 -4.55 -5.60
N ASP A 154 3.20 -4.55 -6.94
CA ASP A 154 2.36 -5.32 -7.87
C ASP A 154 0.85 -5.37 -7.50
N ILE A 155 0.20 -4.20 -7.55
CA ILE A 155 -1.19 -4.03 -7.13
C ILE A 155 -2.16 -4.48 -8.22
N HIS A 156 -3.08 -5.38 -7.85
CA HIS A 156 -4.21 -5.82 -8.66
C HIS A 156 -5.52 -5.40 -7.97
N VAL A 157 -6.45 -4.83 -8.75
CA VAL A 157 -7.79 -4.40 -8.30
C VAL A 157 -8.83 -5.32 -8.94
N TYR A 158 -9.71 -5.87 -8.10
CA TYR A 158 -10.86 -6.69 -8.49
C TYR A 158 -12.16 -5.98 -8.05
N ARG A 159 -13.35 -6.59 -8.20
CA ARG A 159 -14.64 -5.93 -7.94
C ARG A 159 -14.97 -5.63 -6.48
N ASN A 160 -14.42 -6.40 -5.55
CA ASN A 160 -14.69 -6.30 -4.10
C ASN A 160 -13.42 -6.45 -3.23
N PHE A 161 -12.26 -6.69 -3.83
CA PHE A 161 -10.98 -6.77 -3.12
C PHE A 161 -9.84 -6.18 -3.94
N VAL A 162 -8.80 -5.71 -3.27
CA VAL A 162 -7.50 -5.30 -3.84
C VAL A 162 -6.42 -6.20 -3.27
N LEU A 163 -5.41 -6.57 -4.04
CA LEU A 163 -4.25 -7.29 -3.51
C LEU A 163 -2.93 -6.78 -4.05
N SER A 164 -1.87 -7.10 -3.32
CA SER A 164 -0.49 -6.99 -3.75
C SER A 164 0.04 -8.38 -4.05
N TYR A 165 0.56 -8.63 -5.26
CA TYR A 165 1.01 -9.95 -5.67
C TYR A 165 2.52 -10.16 -5.49
N ASP A 166 2.91 -11.29 -4.92
CA ASP A 166 4.32 -11.72 -4.86
C ASP A 166 4.65 -12.58 -6.09
N ARG A 167 5.30 -12.00 -7.09
CA ARG A 167 5.73 -12.72 -8.31
C ARG A 167 6.73 -13.85 -8.06
N ARG A 168 7.44 -13.85 -6.92
CA ARG A 168 8.44 -14.86 -6.53
C ARG A 168 7.77 -16.02 -5.80
N ASN A 169 6.93 -15.73 -4.83
CA ASN A 169 6.22 -16.74 -4.03
C ASN A 169 4.90 -17.21 -4.68
N ARG A 170 4.41 -16.47 -5.67
CA ARG A 170 3.24 -16.74 -6.54
C ARG A 170 1.90 -16.78 -5.81
N ILE A 171 1.83 -16.02 -4.72
CA ILE A 171 0.68 -15.80 -3.83
C ILE A 171 0.60 -14.29 -3.54
N ALA A 172 -0.49 -13.78 -2.97
CA ALA A 172 -0.54 -12.39 -2.51
C ALA A 172 0.42 -12.12 -1.32
N HIS A 173 1.02 -10.93 -1.25
CA HIS A 173 1.61 -10.40 -0.01
C HIS A 173 0.49 -10.05 1.00
N TRP A 174 -0.59 -9.47 0.49
CA TRP A 174 -1.80 -9.12 1.23
C TRP A 174 -2.99 -8.98 0.26
N VAL A 175 -4.18 -9.25 0.76
CA VAL A 175 -5.48 -8.98 0.13
C VAL A 175 -6.31 -8.13 1.09
N CYS A 176 -6.89 -7.05 0.60
CA CYS A 176 -7.78 -6.15 1.33
C CYS A 176 -9.20 -6.29 0.78
N GLU A 177 -10.15 -6.63 1.65
CA GLU A 177 -11.57 -6.72 1.36
C GLU A 177 -12.38 -5.78 2.27
N HIS A 178 -13.50 -5.26 1.77
CA HIS A 178 -14.51 -4.53 2.56
C HIS A 178 -15.78 -5.37 2.61
N LEU A 179 -16.33 -5.54 3.81
CA LEU A 179 -17.57 -6.25 4.05
C LEU A 179 -18.62 -5.25 4.57
N ASP A 180 -19.72 -5.15 3.83
CA ASP A 180 -20.95 -4.51 4.27
C ASP A 180 -21.86 -5.55 4.94
N GLY A 181 -22.34 -5.26 6.14
CA GLY A 181 -23.31 -6.10 6.85
C GLY A 181 -24.61 -6.29 6.06
N ASP A 182 -25.01 -5.28 5.28
CA ASP A 182 -26.28 -5.27 4.55
C ASP A 182 -26.25 -6.21 3.31
N CYS A 183 -25.07 -6.59 2.80
CA CYS A 183 -24.90 -7.68 1.82
C CYS A 183 -25.10 -9.06 2.47
N LEU A 184 -24.51 -9.28 3.64
CA LEU A 184 -24.54 -10.55 4.37
C LEU A 184 -25.94 -10.88 4.93
N LEU A 185 -26.77 -9.86 5.20
CA LEU A 185 -28.13 -10.03 5.69
C LEU A 185 -29.12 -10.51 4.61
N GLN A 186 -28.92 -10.15 3.33
CA GLN A 186 -29.83 -10.53 2.24
C GLN A 186 -29.96 -12.05 2.05
N GLU A 187 -28.91 -12.82 2.38
CA GLU A 187 -28.94 -14.29 2.36
C GLU A 187 -29.94 -14.88 3.36
N ASN A 188 -30.18 -14.21 4.49
CA ASN A 188 -31.06 -14.69 5.55
C ASN A 188 -32.54 -14.43 5.28
N GLU A 189 -32.87 -13.30 4.66
CA GLU A 189 -34.26 -12.97 4.28
C GLU A 189 -34.68 -13.59 2.94
N GLY A 190 -33.72 -13.83 2.04
CA GLY A 190 -33.93 -14.39 0.69
C GLY A 190 -33.83 -15.91 0.56
N ALA A 191 -33.93 -16.66 1.67
CA ALA A 191 -33.59 -18.09 1.79
C ALA A 191 -34.48 -19.10 1.01
N THR A 192 -35.13 -18.68 -0.07
CA THR A 192 -35.80 -19.53 -1.06
C THR A 192 -35.18 -19.44 -2.47
N ALA A 193 -34.15 -18.60 -2.69
CA ALA A 193 -33.62 -18.31 -4.04
C ALA A 193 -32.12 -18.60 -4.28
N THR A 194 -31.28 -18.74 -3.24
CA THR A 194 -29.80 -18.79 -3.38
C THR A 194 -29.13 -20.13 -3.03
N ALA A 195 -29.91 -21.18 -2.74
CA ALA A 195 -29.38 -22.53 -2.46
C ALA A 195 -28.54 -23.14 -3.62
N THR A 196 -28.64 -22.57 -4.82
CA THR A 196 -27.87 -22.95 -6.03
C THR A 196 -26.39 -22.59 -5.97
N THR A 197 -26.01 -21.50 -5.31
CA THR A 197 -24.60 -21.03 -5.27
C THR A 197 -23.71 -22.00 -4.50
N ALA A 198 -24.22 -22.56 -3.40
CA ALA A 198 -23.50 -23.53 -2.56
C ALA A 198 -23.31 -24.91 -3.22
N GLN A 199 -24.05 -25.20 -4.31
CA GLN A 199 -24.08 -26.52 -4.94
C GLN A 199 -23.32 -26.58 -6.28
N LYS A 200 -22.86 -25.44 -6.78
CA LYS A 200 -22.10 -25.29 -8.02
C LYS A 200 -20.60 -25.34 -7.72
N GLN A 201 -19.90 -26.37 -8.20
CA GLN A 201 -18.45 -26.48 -8.01
C GLN A 201 -17.73 -25.50 -8.96
N TYR A 202 -17.37 -24.33 -8.45
CA TYR A 202 -16.56 -23.36 -9.17
C TYR A 202 -15.09 -23.82 -9.27
N GLU A 203 -14.51 -23.71 -10.46
CA GLU A 203 -13.11 -24.05 -10.72
C GLU A 203 -12.18 -22.85 -10.44
N LEU A 204 -10.96 -23.14 -10.01
CA LEU A 204 -9.92 -22.13 -9.80
C LEU A 204 -9.37 -21.64 -11.16
N ASN A 205 -9.32 -20.33 -11.35
CA ASN A 205 -9.02 -19.70 -12.64
C ASN A 205 -7.73 -18.89 -12.60
N VAL A 206 -6.91 -18.98 -13.65
CA VAL A 206 -5.67 -18.18 -13.74
C VAL A 206 -5.99 -16.75 -14.17
N ASP A 207 -5.42 -15.76 -13.49
CA ASP A 207 -5.45 -14.37 -13.95
C ASP A 207 -4.55 -14.21 -15.20
N SER A 208 -5.09 -13.59 -16.24
CA SER A 208 -4.38 -13.35 -17.51
C SER A 208 -3.49 -12.10 -17.51
N SER A 209 -3.72 -11.14 -16.59
CA SER A 209 -2.98 -9.89 -16.47
C SER A 209 -1.55 -10.10 -15.95
N ILE A 210 -1.36 -11.04 -15.03
CA ILE A 210 -0.05 -11.43 -14.51
C ILE A 210 0.75 -12.14 -15.62
N PRO A 211 2.04 -11.88 -15.84
CA PRO A 211 2.84 -12.60 -16.83
C PRO A 211 2.95 -14.10 -16.50
N LEU A 212 2.82 -14.98 -17.50
CA LEU A 212 2.72 -16.45 -17.33
C LEU A 212 3.80 -17.05 -16.41
N MET A 213 5.05 -16.57 -16.51
CA MET A 213 6.19 -17.03 -15.70
C MET A 213 6.08 -16.78 -14.18
N PHE A 214 5.15 -15.92 -13.76
CA PHE A 214 4.92 -15.55 -12.36
C PHE A 214 3.59 -16.08 -11.80
N ARG A 215 2.76 -16.77 -12.60
CA ARG A 215 1.46 -17.29 -12.13
C ARG A 215 1.61 -18.59 -11.33
N ALA A 216 0.74 -18.77 -10.35
CA ALA A 216 0.33 -20.09 -9.89
C ALA A 216 -0.76 -20.68 -10.82
N SER A 217 -0.83 -22.01 -10.91
CA SER A 217 -1.86 -22.75 -11.63
C SER A 217 -2.62 -23.68 -10.67
N PRO A 218 -3.90 -24.02 -10.92
CA PRO A 218 -4.60 -25.06 -10.17
C PRO A 218 -3.85 -26.41 -10.18
N ARG A 219 -3.01 -26.67 -11.21
CA ARG A 219 -2.16 -27.85 -11.30
C ARG A 219 -1.04 -27.91 -10.26
N ASP A 220 -0.61 -26.78 -9.71
CA ASP A 220 0.47 -26.75 -8.70
C ASP A 220 0.01 -27.30 -7.33
N TYR A 221 -1.31 -27.34 -7.11
CA TYR A 221 -1.94 -27.86 -5.90
C TYR A 221 -2.36 -29.34 -6.04
N GLN A 222 -2.39 -29.88 -7.27
CA GLN A 222 -2.78 -31.28 -7.53
C GLN A 222 -1.74 -32.26 -6.99
N ASN A 223 -2.20 -33.33 -6.36
CA ASN A 223 -1.36 -34.36 -5.72
C ASN A 223 -0.44 -33.80 -4.62
N THR A 224 -0.88 -32.76 -3.91
CA THR A 224 -0.22 -32.21 -2.72
C THR A 224 -1.13 -32.36 -1.49
N ASP A 225 -0.55 -32.33 -0.29
CA ASP A 225 -1.33 -32.30 0.96
C ASP A 225 -1.98 -30.94 1.25
N TRP A 226 -1.67 -29.92 0.44
CA TRP A 226 -2.06 -28.53 0.64
C TRP A 226 -3.37 -28.21 -0.09
N MET A 227 -4.30 -27.58 0.63
CA MET A 227 -5.56 -27.11 0.07
C MET A 227 -5.36 -25.71 -0.53
N ALA A 228 -6.01 -25.43 -1.65
CA ALA A 228 -6.22 -24.06 -2.10
C ALA A 228 -7.06 -23.30 -1.06
N GLY A 229 -6.51 -22.28 -0.41
CA GLY A 229 -7.21 -21.40 0.53
C GLY A 229 -7.30 -19.98 -0.03
N HIS A 230 -8.51 -19.41 0.04
CA HIS A 230 -8.78 -18.03 -0.35
C HIS A 230 -8.34 -17.07 0.76
N MET A 231 -7.80 -15.89 0.41
CA MET A 231 -7.49 -14.84 1.38
C MET A 231 -8.71 -13.94 1.62
N ALA A 232 -9.35 -13.47 0.56
CA ALA A 232 -10.72 -12.94 0.55
C ALA A 232 -11.70 -14.08 0.26
N SER A 233 -12.67 -14.32 1.14
CA SER A 233 -13.50 -15.54 1.13
C SER A 233 -14.70 -15.40 0.19
N PRO A 234 -15.05 -16.41 -0.66
CA PRO A 234 -16.26 -16.36 -1.50
C PRO A 234 -17.54 -16.10 -0.69
N TYR A 235 -17.61 -16.65 0.52
CA TYR A 235 -18.73 -16.48 1.45
C TYR A 235 -18.87 -15.06 2.01
N ASN A 236 -17.96 -14.13 1.70
CA ASN A 236 -18.10 -12.71 2.03
C ASN A 236 -18.94 -11.96 0.97
N TYR A 237 -19.25 -12.60 -0.16
CA TYR A 237 -19.85 -11.97 -1.34
C TYR A 237 -21.08 -12.74 -1.86
N THR A 238 -21.81 -13.43 -0.97
CA THR A 238 -22.97 -14.25 -1.36
C THR A 238 -24.12 -13.46 -2.00
N CYS A 239 -24.15 -12.13 -1.83
CA CYS A 239 -25.09 -11.24 -2.50
C CYS A 239 -24.81 -11.00 -4.01
N ASP A 240 -23.63 -11.33 -4.55
CA ASP A 240 -23.32 -11.19 -6.00
C ASP A 240 -22.44 -12.35 -6.52
N GLU A 241 -22.99 -13.17 -7.42
CA GLU A 241 -22.29 -14.31 -8.04
C GLU A 241 -20.99 -13.89 -8.75
N ARG A 242 -20.91 -12.68 -9.31
CA ARG A 242 -19.70 -12.20 -10.01
C ARG A 242 -18.54 -11.98 -9.04
N ASN A 243 -18.85 -11.38 -7.90
CA ASN A 243 -17.87 -11.10 -6.86
C ASN A 243 -17.47 -12.39 -6.14
N PHE A 244 -18.44 -13.29 -5.92
CA PHE A 244 -18.21 -14.66 -5.44
C PHE A 244 -17.24 -15.42 -6.37
N ILE A 245 -17.51 -15.46 -7.68
CA ILE A 245 -16.67 -16.13 -8.69
C ILE A 245 -15.25 -15.56 -8.72
N GLU A 246 -15.10 -14.24 -8.62
CA GLU A 246 -13.79 -13.58 -8.73
C GLU A 246 -12.81 -13.98 -7.62
N THR A 247 -13.30 -14.42 -6.46
CA THR A 247 -12.42 -14.97 -5.41
C THR A 247 -11.69 -16.25 -5.80
N TYR A 248 -12.18 -16.99 -6.81
CA TYR A 248 -11.56 -18.21 -7.33
C TYR A 248 -10.38 -17.92 -8.29
N LEU A 249 -10.00 -16.66 -8.50
CA LEU A 249 -8.79 -16.30 -9.23
C LEU A 249 -7.52 -16.65 -8.43
N MET A 250 -6.57 -17.34 -9.07
CA MET A 250 -5.33 -17.84 -8.46
C MET A 250 -4.52 -16.83 -7.62
N PRO A 251 -4.50 -15.50 -7.88
CA PRO A 251 -3.78 -14.54 -7.04
C PRO A 251 -4.33 -14.42 -5.61
N ASN A 252 -5.62 -14.72 -5.40
CA ASN A 252 -6.26 -14.78 -4.09
C ASN A 252 -6.01 -16.13 -3.35
N ILE A 253 -5.29 -17.07 -3.98
CA ILE A 253 -5.11 -18.44 -3.49
C ILE A 253 -3.72 -18.66 -2.92
N ALA A 254 -3.64 -19.23 -1.72
CA ALA A 254 -2.41 -19.71 -1.12
C ALA A 254 -2.53 -21.16 -0.58
N PRO A 255 -1.42 -21.90 -0.40
CA PRO A 255 -1.43 -23.26 0.15
C PRO A 255 -1.73 -23.32 1.66
N VAL A 256 -2.94 -23.73 2.03
CA VAL A 256 -3.42 -23.84 3.44
C VAL A 256 -3.53 -25.30 3.87
N SER A 257 -3.13 -25.62 5.11
CA SER A 257 -3.30 -26.96 5.68
C SER A 257 -4.78 -27.35 5.80
N ARG A 258 -5.08 -28.65 5.74
CA ARG A 258 -6.48 -29.12 5.84
C ARG A 258 -7.06 -28.89 7.23
N GLY A 259 -6.27 -29.05 8.30
CA GLY A 259 -6.69 -28.77 9.67
C GLY A 259 -6.92 -27.29 9.95
N LEU A 260 -6.04 -26.38 9.50
CA LEU A 260 -6.27 -24.94 9.64
C LEU A 260 -7.55 -24.52 8.91
N LYS A 261 -7.67 -24.90 7.63
CA LYS A 261 -8.81 -24.50 6.77
C LYS A 261 -10.16 -24.96 7.34
N SER A 262 -10.24 -26.20 7.83
CA SER A 262 -11.48 -26.80 8.35
C SER A 262 -11.81 -26.42 9.80
N GLN A 263 -11.01 -25.57 10.45
CA GLN A 263 -11.16 -25.24 11.87
C GLN A 263 -11.01 -23.73 12.13
N ILE A 264 -9.84 -23.30 12.62
CA ILE A 264 -9.58 -21.93 13.07
C ILE A 264 -9.76 -20.92 11.94
N TRP A 265 -9.39 -21.26 10.70
CA TRP A 265 -9.59 -20.34 9.57
C TRP A 265 -11.08 -20.08 9.30
N SER A 266 -11.87 -21.14 9.15
CA SER A 266 -13.32 -21.00 8.93
C SER A 266 -14.03 -20.32 10.11
N ARG A 267 -13.60 -20.56 11.35
CA ARG A 267 -14.09 -19.82 12.53
C ARG A 267 -13.74 -18.33 12.48
N LEU A 268 -12.53 -17.98 12.04
CA LEU A 268 -12.10 -16.58 11.88
C LEU A 268 -12.83 -15.88 10.72
N GLU A 269 -13.09 -16.59 9.61
CA GLU A 269 -13.94 -16.10 8.51
C GLU A 269 -15.39 -15.88 8.95
N ASN A 270 -15.96 -16.75 9.79
CA ASN A 270 -17.29 -16.55 10.36
C ASN A 270 -17.34 -15.35 11.31
N TYR A 271 -16.37 -15.24 12.24
CA TYR A 271 -16.25 -14.11 13.15
C TYR A 271 -16.19 -12.75 12.42
N VAL A 272 -15.45 -12.70 11.31
CA VAL A 272 -15.38 -11.52 10.42
C VAL A 272 -16.76 -11.14 9.86
N ARG A 273 -17.56 -12.12 9.42
CA ARG A 273 -18.93 -11.89 8.91
C ARG A 273 -19.89 -11.49 10.02
N GLU A 274 -19.82 -12.12 11.19
CA GLU A 274 -20.59 -11.73 12.38
C GLU A 274 -20.29 -10.29 12.81
N LEU A 275 -19.01 -9.89 12.78
CA LEU A 275 -18.58 -8.52 13.08
C LEU A 275 -19.06 -7.53 12.01
N ALA A 276 -19.06 -7.89 10.73
CA ALA A 276 -19.60 -7.07 9.65
C ALA A 276 -21.11 -6.83 9.81
N ILE A 277 -21.89 -7.87 10.10
CA ILE A 277 -23.34 -7.75 10.42
C ILE A 277 -23.55 -6.85 11.66
N LYS A 278 -22.72 -7.01 12.70
CA LYS A 278 -22.87 -6.29 13.97
C LYS A 278 -22.45 -4.81 13.91
N CYS A 279 -21.45 -4.48 13.11
CA CYS A 279 -20.87 -3.13 13.05
C CYS A 279 -21.32 -2.34 11.81
N GLY A 280 -21.67 -3.02 10.71
CA GLY A 280 -22.14 -2.46 9.45
C GLY A 280 -21.04 -2.34 8.38
N SER A 281 -19.83 -1.95 8.75
CA SER A 281 -18.69 -1.78 7.84
C SER A 281 -17.43 -2.38 8.48
N VAL A 282 -16.79 -3.33 7.80
CA VAL A 282 -15.56 -3.99 8.26
C VAL A 282 -14.56 -4.14 7.11
N TYR A 283 -13.32 -3.70 7.34
CA TYR A 283 -12.20 -3.84 6.42
C TYR A 283 -11.27 -4.93 6.92
N VAL A 284 -10.75 -5.74 6.01
CA VAL A 284 -9.99 -6.94 6.38
C VAL A 284 -8.77 -7.08 5.48
N TYR A 285 -7.59 -6.98 6.07
CA TYR A 285 -6.33 -7.29 5.41
C TYR A 285 -5.90 -8.71 5.77
N THR A 286 -5.68 -9.56 4.77
CA THR A 286 -5.38 -10.98 4.93
C THR A 286 -4.16 -11.35 4.13
N GLY A 287 -3.23 -12.15 4.67
CA GLY A 287 -2.05 -12.56 3.91
C GLY A 287 -1.16 -13.60 4.59
N PRO A 288 -0.16 -14.12 3.86
CA PRO A 288 0.79 -15.11 4.35
C PRO A 288 1.88 -14.49 5.24
N LEU A 289 2.47 -15.31 6.12
CA LEU A 289 3.69 -14.99 6.86
C LEU A 289 4.72 -16.12 6.78
N PHE A 290 5.99 -15.72 6.70
CA PHE A 290 7.16 -16.60 6.63
C PHE A 290 8.03 -16.42 7.87
N MET A 291 7.55 -16.93 9.02
CA MET A 291 8.17 -16.71 10.32
C MET A 291 9.57 -17.33 10.43
N PRO A 292 10.54 -16.64 11.08
CA PRO A 292 11.87 -17.17 11.29
C PRO A 292 11.87 -18.25 12.38
N GLN A 293 12.53 -19.38 12.11
CA GLN A 293 12.72 -20.48 13.05
C GLN A 293 14.16 -20.50 13.57
N ARG A 294 14.35 -20.67 14.89
CA ARG A 294 15.67 -20.74 15.51
C ARG A 294 16.30 -22.12 15.30
N ILE A 295 17.38 -22.19 14.52
CA ILE A 295 18.14 -23.42 14.25
C ILE A 295 19.18 -23.67 15.36
N THR A 296 19.87 -22.62 15.82
CA THR A 296 20.84 -22.70 16.92
C THR A 296 20.68 -21.49 17.85
N PHE A 297 21.40 -21.45 18.98
CA PHE A 297 21.32 -20.35 19.95
C PHE A 297 21.48 -18.94 19.33
N ARG A 298 22.23 -18.79 18.23
CA ARG A 298 22.42 -17.51 17.52
C ARG A 298 21.90 -17.47 16.09
N ASN A 299 21.52 -18.61 15.50
CA ASN A 299 21.18 -18.70 14.08
C ASN A 299 19.68 -18.93 13.89
N TRP A 300 19.04 -18.04 13.14
CA TRP A 300 17.65 -18.14 12.70
C TRP A 300 17.60 -18.34 11.18
N ALA A 301 16.59 -19.04 10.69
CA ALA A 301 16.30 -19.12 9.26
C ALA A 301 14.80 -19.22 9.02
N ILE A 302 14.34 -18.62 7.94
CA ILE A 302 13.00 -18.85 7.40
C ILE A 302 13.06 -20.17 6.60
N ARG A 303 12.18 -21.11 6.93
CA ARG A 303 12.08 -22.41 6.26
C ARG A 303 10.62 -22.67 5.89
N HIS A 304 10.36 -22.88 4.61
CA HIS A 304 9.04 -23.15 4.08
C HIS A 304 9.11 -24.16 2.92
N GLN A 305 7.97 -24.73 2.54
CA GLN A 305 7.86 -25.59 1.36
C GLN A 305 7.54 -24.75 0.11
N VAL A 306 7.75 -25.35 -1.07
CA VAL A 306 7.19 -24.88 -2.33
C VAL A 306 6.49 -26.05 -3.02
N ILE A 307 5.40 -25.79 -3.74
CA ILE A 307 4.60 -26.82 -4.41
C ILE A 307 4.46 -26.57 -5.92
N GLY A 308 4.16 -27.64 -6.64
CA GLY A 308 3.93 -27.62 -8.09
C GLY A 308 5.17 -27.34 -8.94
N MET A 309 4.97 -27.33 -10.25
CA MET A 309 6.04 -27.03 -11.21
C MET A 309 6.39 -25.53 -11.19
N ASN A 310 5.42 -24.67 -10.83
CA ASN A 310 5.65 -23.24 -10.69
C ASN A 310 6.27 -22.86 -9.34
N THR A 311 6.58 -23.80 -8.42
CA THR A 311 7.21 -23.50 -7.12
C THR A 311 6.45 -22.45 -6.28
N VAL A 312 5.13 -22.64 -6.15
CA VAL A 312 4.25 -21.77 -5.33
C VAL A 312 4.64 -21.94 -3.86
N ALA A 313 4.90 -20.85 -3.14
CA ALA A 313 5.35 -20.92 -1.75
C ALA A 313 4.22 -21.32 -0.80
N VAL A 314 4.53 -22.19 0.16
CA VAL A 314 3.65 -22.56 1.26
C VAL A 314 3.94 -21.65 2.46
N PRO A 315 3.02 -20.79 2.90
CA PRO A 315 3.23 -19.94 4.08
C PRO A 315 3.44 -20.75 5.36
N THR A 316 4.19 -20.20 6.31
CA THR A 316 4.36 -20.83 7.63
C THR A 316 3.17 -20.53 8.56
N HIS A 317 2.58 -19.35 8.40
CA HIS A 317 1.47 -18.80 9.16
C HIS A 317 0.65 -17.92 8.20
N TYR A 318 -0.53 -17.50 8.63
CA TYR A 318 -1.32 -16.44 8.00
C TYR A 318 -1.65 -15.36 9.01
N PHE A 319 -1.80 -14.14 8.54
CA PHE A 319 -2.33 -13.03 9.32
C PHE A 319 -3.73 -12.63 8.84
N LYS A 320 -4.52 -12.05 9.75
CA LYS A 320 -5.68 -11.23 9.41
C LYS A 320 -5.71 -10.00 10.33
N VAL A 321 -5.73 -8.80 9.76
CA VAL A 321 -5.95 -7.53 10.47
C VAL A 321 -7.35 -7.04 10.12
N ILE A 322 -8.16 -6.79 11.14
CA ILE A 322 -9.59 -6.47 11.01
C ILE A 322 -9.81 -5.06 11.56
N ILE A 323 -10.43 -4.18 10.77
CA ILE A 323 -10.79 -2.81 11.16
C ILE A 323 -12.32 -2.67 11.04
N ALA A 324 -13.02 -2.51 12.15
CA ALA A 324 -14.49 -2.50 12.22
C ALA A 324 -15.05 -1.11 12.61
N GLU A 325 -15.87 -0.55 11.73
CA GLU A 325 -16.53 0.75 11.89
C GLU A 325 -17.94 0.58 12.46
N CYS A 326 -18.01 0.31 13.77
CA CYS A 326 -19.28 0.03 14.43
C CYS A 326 -20.13 1.31 14.58
N ARG A 327 -21.29 1.35 13.91
CA ARG A 327 -22.25 2.49 13.83
C ARG A 327 -22.54 3.24 15.15
N ASN A 328 -22.31 2.63 16.32
CA ASN A 328 -22.61 3.17 17.67
C ASN A 328 -21.36 3.57 18.50
N LYS A 329 -20.15 3.67 17.92
CA LYS A 329 -18.92 4.04 18.66
C LYS A 329 -18.33 5.38 18.20
N GLU A 330 -18.63 6.44 18.92
CA GLU A 330 -18.03 7.77 18.71
C GLU A 330 -16.54 7.80 19.13
N GLN A 331 -15.64 7.47 18.20
CA GLN A 331 -14.50 8.32 17.78
C GLN A 331 -13.45 7.56 16.94
N PHE A 332 -13.29 6.24 17.13
CA PHE A 332 -12.28 5.44 16.42
C PHE A 332 -12.81 4.05 16.03
N PRO A 333 -12.36 3.48 14.90
CA PRO A 333 -12.68 2.11 14.52
C PRO A 333 -12.07 1.12 15.53
N TYR A 334 -12.72 -0.03 15.70
CA TYR A 334 -12.19 -1.14 16.46
C TYR A 334 -11.18 -1.91 15.60
N VAL A 335 -10.03 -2.30 16.15
CA VAL A 335 -8.97 -2.97 15.37
C VAL A 335 -8.40 -4.18 16.11
N GLU A 336 -8.32 -5.31 15.41
CA GLU A 336 -7.73 -6.56 15.89
C GLU A 336 -6.70 -7.10 14.90
N GLY A 337 -5.71 -7.84 15.41
CA GLY A 337 -4.75 -8.60 14.63
C GLY A 337 -4.75 -10.05 15.07
N TYR A 338 -4.75 -10.98 14.11
CA TYR A 338 -4.66 -12.42 14.33
C TYR A 338 -3.49 -13.00 13.55
N VAL A 339 -2.78 -13.96 14.15
CA VAL A 339 -1.76 -14.79 13.47
C VAL A 339 -2.01 -16.27 13.77
N VAL A 340 -2.19 -17.07 12.72
CA VAL A 340 -2.51 -18.50 12.81
C VAL A 340 -1.44 -19.35 12.10
N PRO A 341 -0.94 -20.44 12.71
CA PRO A 341 0.07 -21.31 12.09
C PRO A 341 -0.54 -22.19 11.01
N ASN A 342 0.16 -22.35 9.87
CA ASN A 342 -0.30 -23.12 8.71
C ASN A 342 -0.08 -24.64 8.88
N VAL A 343 -0.65 -25.19 9.95
CA VAL A 343 -0.51 -26.58 10.40
C VAL A 343 -1.89 -27.11 10.81
N ASP A 344 -1.98 -28.37 11.22
CA ASP A 344 -3.20 -28.86 11.86
C ASP A 344 -3.22 -28.40 13.32
N VAL A 345 -4.25 -27.63 13.67
CA VAL A 345 -4.46 -27.01 14.99
C VAL A 345 -5.50 -27.80 15.78
N ASP A 346 -5.53 -27.68 17.11
CA ASP A 346 -6.59 -28.27 17.94
C ASP A 346 -7.89 -27.46 17.85
N ARG A 347 -9.01 -28.19 17.75
CA ARG A 347 -10.38 -27.65 17.65
C ARG A 347 -10.80 -26.89 18.90
N ASN A 348 -10.28 -27.29 20.06
CA ASN A 348 -10.65 -26.74 21.35
C ASN A 348 -10.02 -25.36 21.61
N LEU A 349 -9.03 -24.94 20.82
CA LEU A 349 -8.41 -23.62 20.99
C LEU A 349 -9.40 -22.51 20.59
N GLU A 350 -9.38 -21.42 21.35
CA GLU A 350 -10.19 -20.23 21.10
C GLU A 350 -9.53 -19.32 20.06
N LEU A 351 -10.33 -18.48 19.38
CA LEU A 351 -9.78 -17.43 18.51
C LEU A 351 -8.93 -16.43 19.30
N SER A 352 -9.26 -16.19 20.57
CA SER A 352 -8.50 -15.38 21.53
C SER A 352 -7.03 -15.81 21.64
N SER A 353 -6.73 -17.10 21.46
CA SER A 353 -5.37 -17.67 21.53
C SER A 353 -4.49 -17.32 20.33
N PHE A 354 -5.06 -16.72 19.27
CA PHE A 354 -4.37 -16.32 18.05
C PHE A 354 -4.32 -14.79 17.88
N LEU A 355 -4.83 -14.02 18.83
CA LEU A 355 -4.67 -12.57 18.87
C LEU A 355 -3.18 -12.21 18.92
N SER A 356 -2.79 -11.15 18.20
CA SER A 356 -1.40 -10.71 18.04
C SER A 356 -1.34 -9.19 17.92
N ASP A 357 -0.23 -8.58 18.35
CA ASP A 357 -0.04 -7.15 18.12
C ASP A 357 0.12 -6.89 16.62
N ILE A 358 -0.61 -5.91 16.11
CA ILE A 358 -0.54 -5.48 14.71
C ILE A 358 0.90 -5.05 14.37
N ARG A 359 1.66 -4.51 15.34
CA ARG A 359 3.09 -4.18 15.17
C ARG A 359 3.96 -5.40 14.86
N ASP A 360 3.65 -6.56 15.42
CA ASP A 360 4.37 -7.80 15.13
C ASP A 360 3.99 -8.32 13.73
N ILE A 361 2.71 -8.19 13.35
CA ILE A 361 2.25 -8.51 11.99
C ILE A 361 2.93 -7.59 10.96
N GLU A 362 2.98 -6.28 11.22
CA GLU A 362 3.67 -5.28 10.39
C GLU A 362 5.18 -5.59 10.28
N HIS A 363 5.82 -5.96 11.38
CA HIS A 363 7.23 -6.35 11.41
C HIS A 363 7.53 -7.63 10.61
N PHE A 364 6.74 -8.70 10.77
CA PHE A 364 6.98 -9.97 10.08
C PHE A 364 6.46 -10.02 8.64
N ALA A 365 5.50 -9.18 8.27
CA ALA A 365 5.03 -9.03 6.89
C ALA A 365 5.85 -8.03 6.07
N GLY A 366 6.48 -7.03 6.72
CA GLY A 366 7.07 -5.88 6.04
C GLY A 366 6.01 -4.92 5.47
N LEU A 367 4.85 -4.85 6.11
CA LEU A 367 3.66 -4.11 5.68
C LEU A 367 3.20 -3.11 6.77
N LYS A 368 2.27 -2.21 6.44
CA LYS A 368 1.78 -1.18 7.38
C LYS A 368 0.28 -0.93 7.26
N PHE A 369 -0.53 -1.35 8.24
CA PHE A 369 -1.99 -1.45 8.06
C PHE A 369 -2.77 -0.24 8.61
N PHE A 370 -2.34 0.39 9.71
CA PHE A 370 -3.12 1.46 10.35
C PHE A 370 -2.29 2.40 11.22
N ASP A 371 -2.24 3.69 10.89
CA ASP A 371 -1.50 4.74 11.63
C ASP A 371 -2.32 5.44 12.74
N GLY A 372 -3.60 5.10 12.91
CA GLY A 372 -4.47 5.73 13.91
C GLY A 372 -4.18 5.27 15.36
N VAL A 373 -4.85 5.90 16.32
CA VAL A 373 -4.68 5.63 17.75
C VAL A 373 -5.15 4.20 18.08
N ARG A 374 -4.18 3.31 18.36
CA ARG A 374 -4.43 1.92 18.74
C ARG A 374 -4.78 1.85 20.23
N TRP A 375 -6.00 1.40 20.56
CA TRP A 375 -6.46 1.30 21.95
C TRP A 375 -5.84 0.09 22.67
N PRO A 376 -5.10 0.28 23.78
CA PRO A 376 -4.49 -0.82 24.51
C PRO A 376 -5.55 -1.58 25.35
N HIS A 377 -5.85 -2.81 24.94
CA HIS A 377 -6.59 -3.83 25.70
C HIS A 377 -7.98 -3.42 26.23
N LEU A 378 -9.02 -3.58 25.41
CA LEU A 378 -10.42 -3.47 25.85
C LEU A 378 -11.23 -4.75 25.56
N HIS A 379 -11.60 -5.42 26.66
CA HIS A 379 -12.59 -6.52 26.77
C HIS A 379 -12.25 -7.88 26.14
N HIS A 380 -11.73 -8.79 26.99
CA HIS A 380 -12.05 -10.22 26.91
C HIS A 380 -12.67 -10.78 28.22
N ASN A 381 -12.68 -10.00 29.31
CA ASN A 381 -13.51 -10.28 30.48
C ASN A 381 -14.87 -9.61 30.32
N ASN A 382 -15.87 -10.37 29.82
CA ASN A 382 -17.29 -10.37 30.21
C ASN A 382 -18.15 -11.07 29.14
N ALA A 383 -18.06 -12.40 29.11
CA ALA A 383 -19.15 -13.27 28.67
C ALA A 383 -19.42 -14.25 29.82
N VAL A 384 -20.70 -14.42 30.17
CA VAL A 384 -21.22 -15.33 31.21
C VAL A 384 -22.27 -16.21 30.55
#